data_AF-A0A2E8CP64-F1
#
_entry.id   AF-A0A2E8CP64-F1
#
_cell.length_a   1.000
_cell.length_b   1.000
_cell.length_c   1.000
_cell.angle_alpha   90.00
_cell.angle_beta   90.00
_cell.angle_gamma   90.00
#
_symmetry.space_group_name_H-M   'P 1'
#
loop_
_entity.id
_entity.type
_entity.pdbx_description
1 polymer ?
#
loop_
_entity_poly.entity_id
_entity_poly.type
_entity_poly.pdbx_seq_one_letter_code
_entity_poly.pdbx_strand_id
1 'polypeptide(L)'
;MRQTIFILTGTMVFLSFVILLFVRFVFVVGEGYPTWSAARNFLIRSGEIRIKIPTENRILSAHCDDPESILKVNGQSVVTKIGYAWCTIEVRTLTHDSAHTYFFNPRKENSWNRIHFFPVESDDPKSDFTKVENGVEISHTDVIRESVPIRSKAQNTNTIKEAGSP
;
A
#
# COMPACT_ATOMS: atom_id res chain seq x y z
N MET A 1 -37.16 31.03 -18.90
CA MET A 1 -36.95 29.84 -18.04
C MET A 1 -36.04 28.81 -18.70
N ARG A 2 -36.34 28.28 -19.91
CA ARG A 2 -35.44 27.33 -20.64
C ARG A 2 -34.04 27.88 -20.92
N GLN A 3 -33.91 29.08 -21.49
CA GLN A 3 -32.60 29.70 -21.77
C GLN A 3 -31.76 29.93 -20.52
N THR A 4 -32.38 30.38 -19.42
CA THR A 4 -31.71 30.58 -18.12
C THR A 4 -31.12 29.27 -17.59
N ILE A 5 -31.84 28.15 -17.72
CA ILE A 5 -31.37 26.82 -17.33
C ILE A 5 -30.17 26.40 -18.20
N PHE A 6 -30.22 26.61 -19.52
CA PHE A 6 -29.08 26.29 -20.40
C PHE A 6 -27.83 27.10 -20.07
N ILE A 7 -27.98 28.40 -19.78
CA ILE A 7 -26.86 29.26 -19.39
C ILE A 7 -26.26 28.79 -18.06
N LEU A 8 -27.10 28.55 -17.04
CA LEU A 8 -26.64 28.03 -15.75
C LEU A 8 -25.90 26.70 -15.88
N THR A 9 -26.46 25.74 -16.62
CA THR A 9 -25.82 24.45 -16.86
C THR A 9 -24.50 24.61 -17.62
N GLY A 10 -24.47 25.44 -18.67
CA GLY A 10 -23.25 25.72 -19.42
C GLY A 10 -22.15 26.34 -18.56
N THR A 11 -22.50 27.32 -17.71
CA THR A 11 -21.56 27.94 -16.77
C THR A 11 -21.06 26.93 -15.73
N MET A 12 -21.91 26.06 -15.20
CA MET A 12 -21.48 25.03 -14.23
C MET A 12 -20.53 24.02 -14.85
N VAL A 13 -20.79 23.56 -16.07
CA VAL A 13 -19.90 22.65 -16.80
C VAL A 13 -18.56 23.34 -17.08
N PHE A 14 -18.59 24.59 -17.54
CA PHE A 14 -17.39 25.37 -17.81
C PHE A 14 -16.55 25.58 -16.54
N LEU A 15 -17.18 25.98 -15.43
CA LEU A 15 -16.48 26.17 -14.15
C LEU A 15 -15.86 24.87 -13.65
N SER A 16 -16.59 23.76 -13.74
CA SER A 16 -16.07 22.43 -13.36
C SER A 16 -14.86 22.03 -14.19
N PHE A 17 -14.89 22.32 -15.50
CA PHE A 17 -13.78 22.07 -16.39
C PHE A 17 -12.55 22.93 -16.05
N VAL A 18 -12.75 24.23 -15.78
CA VAL A 18 -11.68 25.13 -15.35
C VAL A 18 -11.04 24.66 -14.04
N ILE A 19 -11.85 24.24 -13.05
CA ILE A 19 -11.35 23.70 -11.78
C ILE A 19 -10.53 22.42 -12.03
N LEU A 20 -11.03 21.52 -12.87
CA LEU A 20 -10.31 20.28 -13.20
C LEU A 20 -8.95 20.56 -13.85
N LEU A 21 -8.90 21.50 -14.81
CA LEU A 21 -7.66 21.90 -15.46
C LEU A 21 -6.70 22.57 -14.47
N PHE A 22 -7.20 23.48 -13.63
CA PHE A 22 -6.39 24.13 -12.60
C PHE A 22 -5.76 23.09 -11.66
N VAL A 23 -6.57 22.14 -11.17
CA VAL A 23 -6.06 21.06 -10.31
C VAL A 23 -5.00 20.25 -11.03
N ARG A 24 -5.24 19.84 -12.28
CA ARG A 24 -4.34 18.97 -13.07
C ARG A 24 -3.03 19.63 -13.47
N PHE A 25 -3.04 20.91 -13.83
CA PHE A 25 -1.91 21.58 -14.48
C PHE A 25 -1.20 22.59 -13.57
N VAL A 26 -1.84 23.03 -12.48
CA VAL A 26 -1.24 23.97 -11.54
C VAL A 26 -1.01 23.28 -10.19
N PHE A 27 -2.09 22.83 -9.54
CA PHE A 27 -2.01 22.36 -8.15
C PHE A 27 -1.17 21.09 -8.02
N VAL A 28 -1.59 19.97 -8.64
CA VAL A 28 -0.91 18.68 -8.43
C VAL A 28 0.47 18.63 -9.09
N VAL A 29 0.69 19.44 -10.12
CA VAL A 29 2.01 19.61 -10.74
C VAL A 29 2.97 20.34 -9.79
N GLY A 30 2.50 21.38 -9.09
CA GLY A 30 3.29 22.07 -8.06
C GLY A 30 3.68 21.17 -6.88
N GLU A 31 2.85 20.18 -6.58
CA GLU A 31 3.11 19.14 -5.58
C GLU A 31 4.01 17.99 -6.11
N GLY A 32 4.47 18.05 -7.35
CA GLY A 32 5.35 17.02 -7.95
C GLY A 32 4.62 15.81 -8.55
N TYR A 33 3.29 15.84 -8.67
CA TYR A 33 2.47 14.73 -9.19
C TYR A 33 1.74 15.10 -10.49
N PRO A 34 2.42 15.20 -11.64
CA PRO A 34 1.83 15.66 -12.91
C PRO A 34 0.94 14.61 -13.60
N THR A 35 0.04 13.94 -12.87
CA THR A 35 -0.80 12.84 -13.37
C THR A 35 -2.30 13.13 -13.19
N TRP A 36 -3.12 12.50 -14.03
CA TRP A 36 -4.59 12.53 -13.85
C TRP A 36 -5.06 11.76 -12.62
N SER A 37 -4.29 10.76 -12.17
CA SER A 37 -4.55 10.04 -10.92
C SER A 37 -4.44 10.97 -9.72
N ALA A 38 -3.41 11.83 -9.68
CA ALA A 38 -3.24 12.84 -8.64
C ALA A 38 -4.42 13.81 -8.59
N ALA A 39 -4.80 14.37 -9.74
CA ALA A 39 -5.91 15.31 -9.84
C ALA A 39 -7.23 14.68 -9.38
N ARG A 40 -7.50 13.43 -9.80
CA ARG A 40 -8.65 12.67 -9.31
C ARG A 40 -8.59 12.51 -7.80
N ASN A 41 -7.49 11.99 -7.25
CA ASN A 41 -7.36 11.69 -5.82
C ASN A 41 -7.49 12.95 -4.97
N PHE A 42 -6.98 14.09 -5.44
CA PHE A 42 -7.19 15.41 -4.82
C PHE A 42 -8.67 15.78 -4.75
N LEU A 43 -9.39 15.71 -5.88
CA LEU A 43 -10.79 16.10 -5.97
C LEU A 43 -11.71 15.21 -5.14
N ILE A 44 -11.47 13.91 -5.11
CA ILE A 44 -12.32 12.94 -4.37
C ILE A 44 -11.82 12.66 -2.95
N ARG A 45 -10.69 13.25 -2.55
CA ARG A 45 -9.99 13.00 -1.27
C ARG A 45 -9.76 11.51 -1.00
N SER A 46 -9.35 10.75 -2.03
CA SER A 46 -9.10 9.29 -1.93
C SER A 46 -7.71 9.00 -1.39
N GLY A 47 -7.41 9.55 -0.21
CA GLY A 47 -6.19 9.25 0.51
C GLY A 47 -6.19 7.80 0.99
N GLU A 48 -5.40 6.95 0.36
CA GLU A 48 -5.27 5.53 0.73
C GLU A 48 -3.82 5.06 0.59
N ILE A 49 -3.40 4.13 1.43
CA ILE A 49 -2.16 3.39 1.25
C ILE A 49 -2.55 1.96 0.87
N ARG A 50 -2.02 1.48 -0.26
CA ARG A 50 -2.28 0.13 -0.75
C ARG A 50 -0.98 -0.62 -0.81
N ILE A 51 -0.95 -1.81 -0.23
CA ILE A 51 0.21 -2.68 -0.21
C ILE A 51 -0.21 -3.97 -0.88
N LYS A 52 0.40 -4.31 -2.00
CA LYS A 52 0.24 -5.62 -2.63
C LYS A 52 1.37 -6.51 -2.15
N ILE A 53 1.05 -7.66 -1.57
CA ILE A 53 2.04 -8.65 -1.11
C ILE A 53 2.33 -9.64 -2.25
N PRO A 54 3.56 -10.20 -2.36
CA PRO A 54 3.88 -11.26 -3.33
C PRO A 54 2.87 -12.42 -3.28
N THR A 55 2.58 -13.03 -4.42
CA THR A 55 1.56 -14.07 -4.60
C THR A 55 1.84 -15.32 -3.76
N GLU A 56 3.11 -15.71 -3.66
CA GLU A 56 3.60 -16.84 -2.87
C GLU A 56 3.55 -16.62 -1.34
N ASN A 57 3.31 -15.38 -0.91
CA ASN A 57 3.11 -15.03 0.49
C ASN A 57 1.62 -15.03 0.82
N ARG A 58 1.17 -15.86 1.77
CA ARG A 58 -0.19 -15.76 2.30
C ARG A 58 -0.24 -14.73 3.43
N ILE A 59 -1.07 -13.69 3.31
CA ILE A 59 -1.31 -12.74 4.41
C ILE A 59 -2.02 -13.45 5.57
N LEU A 60 -1.43 -13.37 6.76
CA LEU A 60 -1.99 -13.89 8.01
C LEU A 60 -2.73 -12.81 8.79
N SER A 61 -2.12 -11.63 8.89
CA SER A 61 -2.69 -10.48 9.62
C SER A 61 -2.04 -9.20 9.13
N ALA A 62 -2.73 -8.09 9.33
CA ALA A 62 -2.18 -6.76 9.10
C ALA A 62 -2.65 -5.79 10.19
N HIS A 63 -1.79 -4.86 10.55
CA HIS A 63 -2.04 -3.85 11.57
C HIS A 63 -1.46 -2.50 11.12
N CYS A 64 -2.10 -1.42 11.55
CA CYS A 64 -1.63 -0.05 11.34
C CYS A 64 -1.64 0.61 12.71
N ASP A 65 -0.53 1.22 13.11
CA ASP A 65 -0.35 1.83 14.42
C ASP A 65 -1.12 3.15 14.59
N ASP A 66 -1.56 3.76 13.49
CA ASP A 66 -2.42 4.94 13.51
C ASP A 66 -3.86 4.59 13.99
N PRO A 67 -4.34 5.24 15.07
CA PRO A 67 -5.61 4.89 15.70
C PRO A 67 -6.85 5.28 14.89
N GLU A 68 -6.73 6.22 13.95
CA GLU A 68 -7.83 6.66 13.09
C GLU A 68 -7.88 5.86 11.77
N SER A 69 -6.90 4.98 11.56
CA SER A 69 -6.79 4.22 10.34
C SER A 69 -7.89 3.18 10.16
N ILE A 70 -8.38 3.06 8.93
CA ILE A 70 -9.32 2.00 8.54
C ILE A 70 -8.58 1.01 7.65
N LEU A 71 -8.19 -0.13 8.23
CA LEU A 71 -7.45 -1.19 7.54
C LEU A 71 -8.39 -2.30 7.04
N LYS A 72 -8.15 -2.75 5.80
CA LYS A 72 -8.83 -3.89 5.18
C LYS A 72 -7.83 -4.78 4.47
N VAL A 73 -7.99 -6.09 4.62
CA VAL A 73 -7.24 -7.10 3.87
C VAL A 73 -8.15 -7.69 2.80
N ASN A 74 -7.76 -7.58 1.53
CA ASN A 74 -8.49 -8.04 0.36
C ASN A 74 -7.61 -8.98 -0.47
N GLY A 75 -7.69 -10.29 -0.22
CA GLY A 75 -6.82 -11.27 -0.87
C GLY A 75 -5.34 -10.98 -0.57
N GLN A 76 -4.56 -10.69 -1.61
CA GLN A 76 -3.12 -10.34 -1.50
C GLN A 76 -2.85 -8.84 -1.40
N SER A 77 -3.82 -8.06 -0.92
CA SER A 77 -3.64 -6.62 -0.75
C SER A 77 -4.13 -6.15 0.60
N VAL A 78 -3.32 -5.33 1.25
CA VAL A 78 -3.69 -4.55 2.44
C VAL A 78 -3.99 -3.13 1.99
N VAL A 79 -5.16 -2.62 2.35
CA VAL A 79 -5.57 -1.25 2.08
C VAL A 79 -5.83 -0.57 3.40
N THR A 80 -5.11 0.50 3.69
CA THR A 80 -5.39 1.37 4.83
C THR A 80 -5.83 2.76 4.36
N LYS A 81 -6.92 3.25 4.92
CA LYS A 81 -7.33 4.65 4.79
C LYS A 81 -6.81 5.40 5.99
N ILE A 82 -5.94 6.36 5.71
CA ILE A 82 -5.29 7.21 6.71
C ILE A 82 -5.13 8.60 6.09
N GLY A 83 -5.30 9.63 6.91
CA GLY A 83 -5.22 11.04 6.52
C GLY A 83 -3.77 11.51 6.36
N TYR A 84 -3.45 12.64 6.99
CA TYR A 84 -2.07 13.10 7.14
C TYR A 84 -1.46 12.43 8.37
N ALA A 85 -0.51 11.52 8.16
CA ALA A 85 0.09 10.77 9.25
C ALA A 85 1.40 10.10 8.83
N TRP A 86 2.26 9.86 9.82
CA TRP A 86 3.37 8.92 9.71
C TRP A 86 3.01 7.69 10.53
N CYS A 87 2.94 6.54 9.88
CA CYS A 87 2.44 5.30 10.47
C CYS A 87 3.31 4.12 10.07
N THR A 88 3.28 3.09 10.90
CA THR A 88 3.80 1.76 10.63
C THR A 88 2.63 0.83 10.29
N ILE A 89 2.69 0.22 9.12
CA ILE A 89 1.77 -0.83 8.70
C ILE A 89 2.54 -2.15 8.76
N GLU A 90 2.18 -3.00 9.71
CA GLU A 90 2.72 -4.34 9.86
C GLU A 90 1.87 -5.32 9.05
N VAL A 91 2.50 -6.14 8.20
CA VAL A 91 1.85 -7.21 7.45
C VAL A 91 2.58 -8.51 7.71
N ARG A 92 1.92 -9.43 8.42
CA ARG A 92 2.46 -10.78 8.67
C ARG A 92 2.02 -11.71 7.55
N THR A 93 2.97 -12.44 6.99
CA THR A 93 2.73 -13.40 5.91
C THR A 93 3.37 -14.76 6.22
N LEU A 94 2.94 -15.76 5.47
CA LEU A 94 3.46 -17.12 5.53
C LEU A 94 3.75 -17.64 4.13
N THR A 95 4.94 -18.19 3.93
CA THR A 95 5.31 -19.03 2.79
C THR A 95 5.34 -20.50 3.24
N HIS A 96 5.67 -21.42 2.33
CA HIS A 96 5.87 -22.82 2.69
C HIS A 96 6.98 -23.00 3.75
N ASP A 97 8.04 -22.19 3.67
CA ASP A 97 9.29 -22.42 4.42
C ASP A 97 9.51 -21.41 5.56
N SER A 98 8.85 -20.26 5.51
CA SER A 98 9.12 -19.16 6.45
C SER A 98 7.90 -18.29 6.75
N ALA A 99 7.86 -17.75 7.97
CA ALA A 99 6.99 -16.65 8.31
C ALA A 99 7.74 -15.33 8.08
N HIS A 100 7.07 -14.35 7.50
CA HIS A 100 7.63 -13.02 7.30
C HIS A 100 6.77 -11.97 7.96
N THR A 101 7.41 -10.91 8.43
CA THR A 101 6.74 -9.68 8.83
C THR A 101 7.31 -8.54 8.01
N TYR A 102 6.44 -7.86 7.27
CA TYR A 102 6.79 -6.64 6.54
C TYR A 102 6.32 -5.45 7.35
N PHE A 103 7.21 -4.49 7.56
CA PHE A 103 6.90 -3.20 8.16
C PHE A 103 7.01 -2.13 7.08
N PHE A 104 5.88 -1.49 6.77
CA PHE A 104 5.82 -0.36 5.85
C PHE A 104 5.70 0.92 6.69
N ASN A 105 6.63 1.85 6.52
CA ASN A 105 6.71 3.12 7.24
C ASN A 105 6.50 4.32 6.30
N PRO A 106 5.38 4.40 5.57
CA PRO A 106 5.15 5.49 4.63
C PRO A 106 4.98 6.82 5.36
N ARG A 107 5.60 7.87 4.82
CA ARG A 107 5.34 9.25 5.23
C ARG A 107 4.22 9.83 4.38
N LYS A 108 3.00 9.89 4.93
CA LYS A 108 1.87 10.43 4.21
C LYS A 108 1.68 11.92 4.53
N GLU A 109 2.26 12.75 3.68
CA GLU A 109 2.36 14.20 3.89
C GLU A 109 1.12 14.98 3.44
N ASN A 110 0.03 14.30 3.05
CA ASN A 110 -1.26 14.94 2.82
C ASN A 110 -2.41 13.92 2.86
N SER A 111 -3.64 14.40 3.06
CA SER A 111 -4.83 13.56 3.22
C SER A 111 -5.41 13.01 1.90
N TRP A 112 -4.86 13.39 0.75
CA TRP A 112 -5.45 13.07 -0.56
C TRP A 112 -4.57 12.15 -1.41
N ASN A 113 -3.26 12.12 -1.18
CA ASN A 113 -2.31 11.29 -1.91
C ASN A 113 -2.60 9.81 -1.68
N ARG A 114 -2.43 9.05 -2.75
CA ARG A 114 -2.56 7.61 -2.76
C ARG A 114 -1.19 6.98 -2.97
N ILE A 115 -0.73 6.23 -1.98
CA ILE A 115 0.58 5.57 -1.97
C ILE A 115 0.36 4.09 -2.24
N HIS A 116 0.99 3.53 -3.25
CA HIS A 116 0.95 2.09 -3.53
C HIS A 116 2.33 1.49 -3.38
N PHE A 117 2.40 0.37 -2.70
CA PHE A 117 3.55 -0.52 -2.70
C PHE A 117 3.22 -1.76 -3.51
N PHE A 118 4.06 -2.09 -4.48
CA PHE A 118 3.96 -3.30 -5.29
C PHE A 118 5.27 -4.07 -5.19
N PRO A 119 5.24 -5.42 -5.17
CA PRO A 119 6.47 -6.17 -5.26
C PRO A 119 7.08 -5.98 -6.66
N VAL A 120 8.41 -5.85 -6.74
CA VAL A 120 9.14 -5.73 -8.02
C VAL A 120 8.90 -6.97 -8.87
N GLU A 121 8.92 -8.14 -8.23
CA GLU A 121 8.62 -9.45 -8.78
C GLU A 121 7.46 -10.05 -8.00
N SER A 122 6.31 -10.27 -8.67
CA SER A 122 5.10 -10.68 -7.95
C SER A 122 5.18 -12.08 -7.35
N ASP A 123 5.98 -12.97 -7.92
CA ASP A 123 6.07 -14.38 -7.51
C ASP A 123 7.30 -14.68 -6.64
N ASP A 124 8.20 -13.71 -6.44
CA ASP A 124 9.29 -13.86 -5.48
C ASP A 124 8.80 -13.46 -4.07
N PRO A 125 8.71 -14.39 -3.10
CA PRO A 125 8.32 -14.05 -1.74
C PRO A 125 9.30 -13.09 -1.06
N LYS A 126 10.54 -12.99 -1.57
CA LYS A 126 11.57 -12.08 -1.07
C LYS A 126 11.75 -10.85 -1.96
N SER A 127 10.79 -10.56 -2.84
CA SER A 127 10.87 -9.38 -3.68
C SER A 127 10.94 -8.10 -2.84
N ASP A 128 11.74 -7.15 -3.33
CA ASP A 128 11.68 -5.76 -2.88
C ASP A 128 10.38 -5.11 -3.35
N PHE A 129 10.12 -3.88 -2.90
CA PHE A 129 8.91 -3.15 -3.25
C PHE A 129 9.24 -1.91 -4.08
N THR A 130 8.39 -1.61 -5.04
CA THR A 130 8.29 -0.31 -5.70
C THR A 130 7.23 0.52 -5.00
N LYS A 131 7.53 1.79 -4.72
CA LYS A 131 6.57 2.77 -4.20
C LYS A 131 6.11 3.71 -5.31
N VAL A 132 4.80 3.82 -5.48
CA VAL A 132 4.15 4.72 -6.43
C VAL A 132 3.21 5.65 -5.69
N GLU A 133 3.45 6.95 -5.76
CA GLU A 133 2.61 7.98 -5.19
C GLU A 133 1.85 8.72 -6.29
N ASN A 134 0.52 8.68 -6.25
CA ASN A 134 -0.34 9.29 -7.27
C ASN A 134 0.05 8.93 -8.72
N GLY A 135 0.60 7.75 -8.96
CA GLY A 135 1.03 7.30 -10.29
C GLY A 135 2.42 7.77 -10.71
N VAL A 136 3.20 8.37 -9.80
CA VAL A 136 4.62 8.66 -9.98
C VAL A 136 5.42 7.70 -9.11
N GLU A 137 6.42 7.04 -9.69
CA GLU A 137 7.33 6.18 -8.94
C GLU A 137 8.30 7.03 -8.10
N ILE A 138 8.48 6.66 -6.83
CA ILE A 138 9.27 7.40 -5.85
C ILE A 138 10.29 6.44 -5.23
N SER A 139 11.57 6.83 -5.22
CA SER A 139 12.59 6.10 -4.47
C SER A 139 12.28 6.12 -2.98
N HIS A 140 12.47 4.99 -2.29
CA HIS A 140 12.11 4.88 -0.88
C HIS A 140 12.98 3.88 -0.13
N THR A 141 12.93 3.97 1.19
CA THR A 141 13.44 2.98 2.15
C THR A 141 12.37 2.60 3.17
N ASP A 142 11.10 2.86 2.83
CA ASP A 142 9.95 2.73 3.73
C ASP A 142 9.61 1.27 4.11
N VAL A 143 10.29 0.25 3.56
CA VAL A 143 9.92 -1.16 3.77
C VAL A 143 11.06 -1.91 4.45
N ILE A 144 10.74 -2.54 5.57
CA ILE A 144 11.63 -3.44 6.30
C ILE A 144 10.99 -4.83 6.31
N ARG A 145 11.79 -5.87 6.11
CA ARG A 145 11.34 -7.26 6.18
C ARG A 145 12.11 -8.03 7.24
N GLU A 146 11.38 -8.69 8.12
CA GLU A 146 11.90 -9.67 9.05
C GLU A 146 11.40 -11.07 8.67
N SER A 147 12.24 -12.10 8.80
CA SER A 147 11.90 -13.47 8.42
C SER A 147 12.34 -14.47 9.47
N VAL A 148 11.45 -15.39 9.83
CA VAL A 148 11.74 -16.50 10.75
C VAL A 148 11.46 -17.82 10.03
N PRO A 149 12.44 -18.74 9.95
CA PRO A 149 12.21 -20.04 9.33
C PRO A 149 11.20 -20.87 10.14
N ILE A 150 10.30 -21.56 9.45
CA ILE A 150 9.37 -22.48 10.10
C ILE A 150 10.17 -23.73 10.47
N ARG A 151 10.56 -23.87 11.75
CA ARG A 151 11.18 -25.12 12.22
C ARG A 151 10.18 -26.26 12.03
N SER A 152 10.46 -27.16 11.10
CA SER A 152 9.71 -28.41 10.99
C SER A 152 9.89 -29.19 12.30
N LYS A 153 8.79 -29.53 12.97
CA LYS A 153 8.80 -30.54 14.04
C LYS A 153 9.08 -31.90 13.41
N ALA A 154 10.33 -32.18 13.04
CA ALA A 154 10.74 -33.49 12.54
C ALA A 154 12.24 -33.74 12.76
N GLN A 155 12.73 -33.57 13.99
CA GLN A 155 14.03 -34.08 14.41
C GLN A 155 14.07 -34.26 15.93
N ASN A 156 13.40 -35.31 16.40
CA ASN A 156 13.77 -36.05 17.61
C ASN A 156 12.92 -37.32 17.70
N THR A 157 13.08 -38.22 16.73
CA THR A 157 12.78 -39.63 16.95
C THR A 157 14.12 -40.29 17.23
N ASN A 158 14.43 -40.41 18.53
CA ASN A 158 15.50 -41.18 19.16
C ASN A 158 16.39 -42.02 18.24
N THR A 159 17.56 -41.49 17.90
CA THR A 159 18.74 -42.32 17.64
C THR A 159 19.57 -42.36 18.92
N ILE A 160 19.15 -43.18 19.88
CA ILE A 160 20.08 -43.72 20.88
C ILE A 160 20.44 -45.12 20.36
N LYS A 161 21.53 -45.19 19.60
CA LYS A 161 22.31 -46.42 19.44
C LYS A 161 23.63 -46.23 20.19
N GLU A 162 24.13 -47.37 20.66
CA GLU A 162 25.44 -47.61 21.29
C GLU A 162 25.49 -47.34 22.79
N ALA A 163 26.11 -48.15 23.63
CA ALA A 163 26.71 -49.47 23.51
C ALA A 163 27.09 -49.84 24.97
N GLY A 164 26.88 -51.09 25.38
CA GLY A 164 27.25 -51.51 26.72
C GLY A 164 27.03 -53.00 26.94
N SER A 165 27.89 -53.82 26.34
CA SER A 165 28.30 -55.10 26.95
C SER A 165 29.44 -54.79 27.93
N PRO A 166 29.52 -55.53 29.04
CA PRO A 166 30.20 -56.83 29.04
C PRO A 166 29.23 -58.02 29.17
#